data_AF-H2Y203-F1
#
_entry.id   AF-H2Y203-F1
#
_cell.length_a   1.000
_cell.length_b   1.000
_cell.length_c   1.000
_cell.angle_alpha   90.00
_cell.angle_beta   90.00
_cell.angle_gamma   90.00
#
_symmetry.space_group_name_H-M   'P 1'
#
loop_
_entity.id
_entity.type
_entity.pdbx_description
1 polymer ?
#
loop_
_entity_poly.entity_id
_entity_poly.type
_entity_poly.pdbx_seq_one_letter_code
_entity_poly.pdbx_strand_id
1 'polypeptide(L)'
;MALADRVFLFIKENIVLCPSFHSEEFYLRRIHGIITDLIVNMTLKVKEMRNHGDEVARILMLHLAQGEEPPPSLRKDFHQLLELITALYEDDPLSLELCSEYWCTADTSMMDAGSYIISPHRFHHGPPQRQTALFKFVRQSGDLLPPLLYVP
;
A
#
# COMPACT_ATOMS: atom_id res chain seq x y z
N MET A 1 -18.52 6.81 -8.75
CA MET A 1 -17.13 6.78 -9.30
C MET A 1 -16.44 5.56 -8.69
N ALA A 2 -15.77 4.72 -9.49
CA ALA A 2 -15.41 3.31 -9.23
C ALA A 2 -14.83 2.94 -7.84
N LEU A 3 -14.21 3.86 -7.10
CA LEU A 3 -13.78 3.65 -5.70
C LEU A 3 -14.95 3.51 -4.71
N ALA A 4 -16.19 3.79 -5.13
CA ALA A 4 -17.40 3.52 -4.34
C ALA A 4 -17.83 2.04 -4.39
N ASP A 5 -17.29 1.26 -5.34
CA ASP A 5 -17.80 -0.07 -5.71
C ASP A 5 -16.88 -1.23 -5.26
N ARG A 6 -16.22 -1.09 -4.10
CA ARG A 6 -15.38 -2.16 -3.50
C ARG A 6 -14.27 -2.69 -4.43
N VAL A 7 -13.69 -1.82 -5.25
CA VAL A 7 -12.67 -2.22 -6.26
C VAL A 7 -11.46 -2.93 -5.64
N PHE A 8 -11.00 -2.51 -4.47
CA PHE A 8 -9.86 -3.17 -3.79
C PHE A 8 -10.21 -4.58 -3.34
N LEU A 9 -11.41 -4.77 -2.80
CA LEU A 9 -11.93 -6.09 -2.45
C LEU A 9 -12.03 -6.98 -3.70
N PHE A 10 -12.54 -6.44 -4.80
CA PHE A 10 -12.61 -7.18 -6.06
C PHE A 10 -11.23 -7.65 -6.54
N ILE A 11 -10.23 -6.76 -6.57
CA ILE A 11 -8.86 -7.12 -6.96
C ILE A 11 -8.30 -8.17 -6.01
N LYS A 12 -8.51 -8.04 -4.70
CA LYS A 12 -8.04 -9.01 -3.71
C LYS A 12 -8.66 -10.38 -3.97
N GLU A 13 -9.99 -10.47 -3.98
CA GLU A 13 -10.73 -11.74 -4.03
C GLU A 13 -10.69 -12.44 -5.38
N ASN A 14 -10.68 -11.68 -6.49
CA ASN A 14 -10.82 -12.26 -7.83
C ASN A 14 -9.51 -12.31 -8.61
N ILE A 15 -8.47 -11.59 -8.17
CA ILE A 15 -7.18 -11.56 -8.86
C ILE A 15 -6.08 -12.10 -7.95
N VAL A 16 -5.84 -11.46 -6.81
CA VAL A 16 -4.69 -11.78 -5.94
C VAL A 16 -4.84 -13.14 -5.26
N LEU A 17 -6.04 -13.49 -4.79
CA LEU A 17 -6.32 -14.78 -4.15
C LEU A 17 -6.48 -15.93 -5.15
N CYS A 18 -6.27 -15.71 -6.45
CA CYS A 18 -6.25 -16.79 -7.42
C CYS A 18 -5.02 -17.69 -7.16
N PRO A 19 -5.16 -19.03 -7.09
CA PRO A 19 -4.05 -19.92 -6.73
C PRO A 19 -2.80 -19.82 -7.62
N SER A 20 -2.96 -19.40 -8.87
CA SER A 20 -1.87 -19.23 -9.83
C SER A 20 -1.39 -17.78 -9.96
N PHE A 21 -1.83 -16.88 -9.08
CA PHE A 21 -1.47 -15.47 -9.18
C PHE A 21 0.01 -15.26 -8.86
N HIS A 22 0.48 -15.75 -7.71
CA HIS A 22 1.87 -15.59 -7.27
C HIS A 22 2.87 -16.43 -8.08
N SER A 23 2.42 -17.39 -8.88
CA SER A 23 3.31 -18.18 -9.77
C SER A 23 3.72 -17.44 -11.04
N GLU A 24 3.07 -16.31 -11.36
CA GLU A 24 3.26 -15.60 -12.63
C GLU A 24 3.80 -14.19 -12.40
N GLU A 25 5.06 -13.96 -12.78
CA GLU A 25 5.76 -12.68 -12.61
C GLU A 25 4.99 -11.50 -13.25
N PHE A 26 4.39 -11.72 -14.42
CA PHE A 26 3.63 -10.70 -15.13
C PHE A 26 2.45 -10.18 -14.29
N TYR A 27 1.71 -11.07 -13.61
CA TYR A 27 0.57 -10.67 -12.79
C TYR A 27 1.02 -9.91 -11.55
N LEU A 28 2.05 -10.40 -10.86
CA LEU A 28 2.63 -9.73 -9.70
C LEU A 28 3.11 -8.33 -10.04
N ARG A 29 3.95 -8.17 -11.07
CA ARG A 29 4.46 -6.85 -11.49
C ARG A 29 3.33 -5.92 -11.95
N ARG A 30 2.31 -6.46 -12.63
CA ARG A 30 1.18 -5.64 -13.10
C ARG A 30 0.35 -5.10 -11.94
N ILE A 31 -0.03 -5.94 -10.99
CA ILE A 31 -0.82 -5.51 -9.83
C ILE A 31 0.00 -4.62 -8.90
N HIS A 32 1.26 -4.99 -8.62
CA HIS A 32 2.20 -4.12 -7.90
C HIS A 32 2.30 -2.74 -8.54
N GLY A 33 2.48 -2.66 -9.87
CA GLY A 33 2.52 -1.40 -10.61
C GLY A 33 1.24 -0.59 -10.46
N ILE A 34 0.06 -1.22 -10.59
CA ILE A 34 -1.23 -0.55 -10.42
C ILE A 34 -1.38 0.04 -9.01
N ILE A 35 -1.00 -0.72 -7.97
CA ILE A 35 -1.13 -0.27 -6.57
C ILE A 35 -0.14 0.84 -6.25
N THR A 36 1.12 0.70 -6.66
CA THR A 36 2.14 1.73 -6.44
C THR A 36 1.85 2.99 -7.25
N ASP A 37 1.37 2.87 -8.49
CA ASP A 37 0.93 4.02 -9.30
C ASP A 37 -0.28 4.73 -8.68
N LEU A 38 -1.24 4.00 -8.10
CA LEU A 38 -2.34 4.60 -7.36
C LEU A 38 -1.81 5.44 -6.18
N ILE A 39 -0.88 4.90 -5.40
CA ILE A 39 -0.31 5.60 -4.23
C ILE A 39 0.44 6.86 -4.66
N VAL A 40 1.24 6.76 -5.72
CA VAL A 40 2.14 7.83 -6.17
C VAL A 40 1.38 8.91 -6.94
N ASN A 41 0.47 8.52 -7.84
CA ASN A 41 -0.20 9.46 -8.73
C ASN A 41 -1.52 9.99 -8.15
N MET A 42 -2.14 9.29 -7.20
CA MET A 42 -3.41 9.69 -6.57
C MET A 42 -3.28 9.97 -5.07
N THR A 43 -2.17 10.59 -4.65
CA THR A 43 -1.87 10.91 -3.24
C THR A 43 -3.02 11.60 -2.50
N LEU A 44 -3.71 12.58 -3.14
CA LEU A 44 -4.86 13.26 -2.55
C LEU A 44 -6.03 12.29 -2.28
N LYS A 45 -6.27 11.34 -3.19
CA LYS A 45 -7.34 10.34 -3.03
C LYS A 45 -7.00 9.35 -1.93
N VAL A 46 -5.75 8.89 -1.87
CA VAL A 46 -5.28 8.01 -0.80
C VAL A 46 -5.39 8.69 0.56
N LYS A 47 -5.03 9.99 0.64
CA LYS A 47 -5.22 10.80 1.85
C LYS A 47 -6.69 10.94 2.25
N GLU A 48 -7.58 11.18 1.29
CA GLU A 48 -9.03 11.24 1.52
C GLU A 48 -9.56 9.91 2.07
N MET A 49 -9.15 8.78 1.47
CA MET A 49 -9.50 7.44 1.92
C MET A 49 -9.01 7.17 3.35
N ARG A 50 -7.77 7.55 3.68
CA ARG A 50 -7.20 7.42 5.02
C ARG A 50 -8.00 8.22 6.05
N ASN A 51 -8.25 9.50 5.77
CA ASN A 51 -9.03 10.36 6.66
C ASN A 51 -10.45 9.81 6.87
N HIS A 52 -11.06 9.25 5.82
CA HIS A 52 -12.34 8.58 5.94
C HIS A 52 -12.25 7.32 6.81
N GLY A 53 -11.18 6.53 6.67
CA GLY A 53 -10.90 5.38 7.53
C GLY A 53 -10.79 5.74 9.01
N ASP A 54 -10.12 6.84 9.34
CA ASP A 54 -10.03 7.34 10.72
C ASP A 54 -11.40 7.73 11.28
N GLU A 55 -12.22 8.42 10.46
CA GLU A 55 -13.57 8.81 10.86
C GLU A 55 -14.46 7.57 11.06
N VAL A 56 -14.37 6.58 10.17
CA VAL A 56 -15.07 5.30 10.31
C VAL A 56 -14.66 4.61 11.61
N ALA A 57 -13.37 4.54 11.91
CA ALA A 57 -12.90 3.93 13.16
C ALA A 57 -13.38 4.68 14.40
N ARG A 58 -13.44 6.02 14.36
CA ARG A 58 -14.00 6.86 15.44
C ARG A 58 -15.49 6.57 15.64
N ILE A 59 -16.26 6.44 14.55
CA ILE A 59 -17.68 6.08 14.59
C ILE A 59 -17.85 4.69 15.20
N LEU A 60 -17.05 3.71 14.77
CA LEU A 60 -17.09 2.34 15.31
C LEU A 60 -16.81 2.30 16.81
N MET A 61 -15.82 3.06 17.29
CA MET A 61 -15.51 3.15 18.72
C MET A 61 -16.63 3.76 19.54
N LEU A 62 -17.28 4.81 19.02
CA LEU A 62 -18.41 5.46 19.67
C LEU A 62 -19.59 4.49 19.85
N HIS A 63 -19.98 3.80 18.78
CA HIS A 63 -21.08 2.82 18.83
C HIS A 63 -20.74 1.66 19.76
N LEU A 64 -19.50 1.16 19.71
CA LEU A 64 -19.04 0.10 20.62
C LEU A 64 -19.11 0.54 22.09
N ALA A 65 -18.71 1.77 22.41
CA ALA A 65 -18.79 2.31 23.77
C ALA A 65 -20.24 2.50 24.25
N GLN A 66 -21.18 2.71 23.33
CA GLN A 66 -22.61 2.82 23.59
C GLN A 66 -23.33 1.47 23.61
N GLY A 67 -22.65 0.37 23.24
CA GLY A 67 -23.27 -0.95 23.09
C GLY A 67 -24.22 -1.05 21.90
N GLU A 68 -24.09 -0.15 20.92
CA GLU A 68 -24.91 -0.07 19.72
C GLU A 68 -24.21 -0.74 18.53
N GLU A 69 -25.00 -1.26 17.59
CA GLU A 69 -24.47 -1.78 16.34
C GLU A 69 -24.08 -0.62 15.42
N PRO A 70 -22.87 -0.62 14.84
CA PRO A 70 -22.46 0.47 13.95
C PRO A 70 -23.22 0.44 12.62
N PRO A 71 -23.31 1.58 11.91
CA PRO A 71 -24.03 1.65 10.64
C PRO A 71 -23.43 0.68 9.59
N PRO A 72 -24.24 -0.17 8.93
CA PRO A 72 -23.74 -1.15 7.96
C PRO A 72 -23.23 -0.51 6.66
N SER A 73 -23.56 0.75 6.41
CA SER A 73 -23.22 1.48 5.19
C SER A 73 -21.83 2.16 5.23
N LEU A 74 -21.04 1.94 6.29
CA LEU A 74 -19.71 2.54 6.39
C LEU A 74 -18.76 1.93 5.35
N ARG A 75 -18.17 2.78 4.52
CA ARG A 75 -17.16 2.37 3.54
C ARG A 75 -15.85 2.03 4.24
N LYS A 76 -15.14 1.04 3.70
CA LYS A 76 -13.88 0.53 4.27
C LYS A 76 -12.75 0.56 3.25
N ASP A 77 -12.78 1.49 2.31
CA ASP A 77 -11.90 1.46 1.12
C ASP A 77 -10.41 1.49 1.50
N PHE A 78 -10.02 2.29 2.50
CA PHE A 78 -8.64 2.36 2.96
C PHE A 78 -8.19 1.04 3.60
N HIS A 79 -9.04 0.45 4.44
CA HIS A 79 -8.79 -0.87 5.02
C HIS A 79 -8.67 -1.95 3.93
N GLN A 80 -9.58 -1.95 2.94
CA GLN A 80 -9.51 -2.89 1.81
C GLN A 80 -8.24 -2.72 0.96
N LEU A 81 -7.74 -1.47 0.80
CA LEU A 81 -6.46 -1.22 0.15
C LEU A 81 -5.30 -1.84 0.95
N LEU A 82 -5.29 -1.70 2.28
CA LEU A 82 -4.28 -2.30 3.13
C LEU A 82 -4.34 -3.83 3.09
N GLU A 83 -5.53 -4.43 3.19
CA GLU A 83 -5.70 -5.88 3.04
C GLU A 83 -5.23 -6.39 1.68
N LEU A 84 -5.49 -5.63 0.61
CA LEU A 84 -5.01 -5.97 -0.74
C LEU A 84 -3.48 -5.92 -0.81
N ILE A 85 -2.85 -4.89 -0.22
CA ILE A 85 -1.39 -4.79 -0.14
C ILE A 85 -0.81 -5.98 0.64
N THR A 86 -1.43 -6.37 1.76
CA THR A 86 -1.04 -7.55 2.53
C THR A 86 -1.12 -8.81 1.68
N ALA A 87 -2.26 -9.10 1.05
CA ALA A 87 -2.43 -10.29 0.22
C ALA A 87 -1.47 -10.33 -0.98
N LEU A 88 -1.16 -9.16 -1.56
CA LEU A 88 -0.24 -9.05 -2.69
C LEU A 88 1.19 -9.48 -2.33
N TYR A 89 1.63 -9.20 -1.10
CA TYR A 89 2.99 -9.49 -0.63
C TYR A 89 3.05 -10.57 0.46
N GLU A 90 1.97 -11.32 0.67
CA GLU A 90 1.89 -12.40 1.67
C GLU A 90 2.91 -13.51 1.36
N ASP A 91 3.06 -13.85 0.08
CA ASP A 91 4.02 -14.81 -0.44
C ASP A 91 4.89 -14.19 -1.55
N ASP A 92 6.16 -14.59 -1.64
CA ASP A 92 7.08 -14.21 -2.72
C ASP A 92 7.83 -15.44 -3.29
N PRO A 93 7.11 -16.39 -3.92
CA PRO A 93 7.71 -17.65 -4.39
C PRO A 93 8.70 -17.43 -5.55
N LEU A 94 8.61 -16.29 -6.24
CA LEU A 94 9.50 -15.91 -7.33
C LEU A 94 10.67 -15.04 -6.85
N SER A 95 10.74 -14.69 -5.56
CA SER A 95 11.78 -13.85 -4.96
C SER A 95 12.01 -12.54 -5.72
N LEU A 96 10.91 -11.87 -6.10
CA LEU A 96 10.95 -10.62 -6.86
C LEU A 96 11.23 -9.41 -5.97
N GLU A 97 11.02 -9.54 -4.65
CA GLU A 97 11.26 -8.49 -3.65
C GLU A 97 10.53 -7.17 -3.98
N LEU A 98 9.36 -7.24 -4.63
CA LEU A 98 8.60 -6.05 -5.06
C LEU A 98 8.22 -5.13 -3.89
N CYS A 99 8.04 -5.67 -2.69
CA CYS A 99 7.75 -4.90 -1.49
C CYS A 99 8.93 -4.00 -1.04
N SER A 100 10.16 -4.26 -1.51
CA SER A 100 11.34 -3.45 -1.22
C SER A 100 11.17 -1.99 -1.66
N GLU A 101 10.36 -1.73 -2.70
CA GLU A 101 10.11 -0.38 -3.23
C GLU A 101 9.42 0.56 -2.22
N TYR A 102 8.76 0.02 -1.20
CA TYR A 102 8.12 0.82 -0.14
C TYR A 102 9.13 1.35 0.88
N TRP A 103 10.33 0.80 0.91
CA TRP A 103 11.36 1.14 1.88
C TRP A 103 12.44 1.99 1.23
N CYS A 104 12.86 3.07 1.88
CA CYS A 104 14.04 3.81 1.45
C CYS A 104 15.30 3.06 1.88
N THR A 105 15.92 2.31 0.98
CA THR A 105 17.29 1.83 1.17
C THR A 105 18.25 2.95 0.76
N ALA A 106 19.12 3.38 1.69
CA ALA A 106 20.17 4.36 1.40
C ALA A 106 21.10 3.91 0.24
N ASP A 107 21.08 2.62 -0.09
CA ASP A 107 22.01 1.96 -1.03
C ASP A 107 21.47 1.74 -2.45
N THR A 108 20.22 2.12 -2.79
CA THR A 108 19.71 1.92 -4.17
C THR A 108 20.44 2.75 -5.23
N SER A 109 21.34 3.66 -4.81
CA SER A 109 22.27 4.33 -5.73
C SER A 109 23.46 3.44 -6.18
N MET A 110 23.62 2.22 -5.65
CA MET A 110 24.85 1.42 -5.83
C MET A 110 24.75 0.27 -6.85
N MET A 111 23.56 -0.18 -7.24
CA MET A 111 23.42 -1.44 -8.01
C MET A 111 23.32 -1.30 -9.54
N ASP A 112 23.40 -0.09 -10.11
CA ASP A 112 23.50 0.10 -11.58
C ASP A 112 24.93 0.49 -12.05
N ALA A 113 25.95 0.23 -11.22
CA ALA A 113 27.32 0.63 -11.49
C ALA A 113 28.25 -0.57 -11.75
N GLY A 114 27.99 -1.31 -12.81
CA GLY A 114 29.01 -2.13 -13.50
C GLY A 114 30.09 -1.30 -14.22
N SER A 115 30.24 -0.01 -13.88
CA SER A 115 31.15 0.93 -14.54
C SER A 115 32.10 1.54 -13.51
N TYR A 116 33.35 1.14 -13.60
CA TYR A 116 34.54 1.52 -12.82
C TYR A 116 34.98 2.99 -13.01
N ILE A 117 34.06 3.95 -12.99
CA ILE A 117 34.41 5.38 -12.96
C ILE A 117 33.62 6.05 -11.84
N ILE A 118 34.27 6.17 -10.69
CA ILE A 118 33.79 6.92 -9.52
C ILE A 118 33.79 8.41 -9.92
N SER A 119 32.60 8.94 -10.21
CA SER A 119 32.40 10.36 -10.46
C SER A 119 32.00 11.05 -9.15
N PRO A 120 32.68 12.13 -8.71
CA PRO A 120 32.45 12.76 -7.40
C PRO A 120 31.13 13.55 -7.29
N HIS A 121 30.28 13.55 -8.32
CA HIS A 121 29.02 14.30 -8.37
C HIS A 121 27.76 13.49 -7.97
N ARG A 122 27.86 12.19 -7.66
CA ARG A 122 26.68 11.32 -7.47
C ARG A 122 26.19 11.12 -6.03
N PHE A 123 26.73 11.85 -5.05
CA PHE A 123 26.29 11.78 -3.65
C PHE A 123 25.03 12.62 -3.32
N HIS A 124 24.37 13.22 -4.31
CA HIS A 124 23.28 14.19 -4.10
C HIS A 124 21.90 13.77 -4.64
N HIS A 125 21.78 12.59 -5.24
CA HIS A 125 20.48 12.12 -5.73
C HIS A 125 19.81 11.33 -4.61
N GLY A 126 18.93 11.99 -3.85
CA GLY A 126 18.06 11.32 -2.88
C GLY A 126 17.21 10.22 -3.54
N PRO A 127 16.49 9.41 -2.75
CA PRO A 127 15.67 8.33 -3.28
C PRO A 127 14.69 8.84 -4.35
N PRO A 128 14.39 8.04 -5.39
CA PRO A 128 13.42 8.40 -6.43
C PRO A 128 12.12 8.95 -5.84
N GLN A 129 11.50 9.93 -6.50
CA GLN A 129 10.25 10.56 -6.03
C GLN A 129 9.16 9.52 -5.74
N ARG A 130 9.12 8.45 -6.55
CA ARG A 130 8.24 7.28 -6.39
C ARG A 130 8.46 6.57 -5.04
N GLN A 131 9.69 6.13 -4.77
CA GLN A 131 10.07 5.46 -3.51
C GLN A 131 9.82 6.35 -2.29
N THR A 132 10.07 7.65 -2.41
CA THR A 132 9.78 8.63 -1.34
C THR A 132 8.28 8.72 -1.05
N ALA A 133 7.43 8.69 -2.08
CA ALA A 133 5.98 8.71 -1.91
C ALA A 133 5.45 7.41 -1.29
N LEU A 134 5.97 6.25 -1.71
CA LEU A 134 5.62 4.95 -1.13
C LEU A 134 6.05 4.85 0.34
N PHE A 135 7.27 5.30 0.68
CA PHE A 135 7.73 5.33 2.06
C PHE A 135 6.88 6.26 2.93
N LYS A 136 6.52 7.44 2.43
CA LYS A 136 5.58 8.35 3.11
C LYS A 136 4.22 7.69 3.34
N PHE A 137 3.73 6.95 2.35
CA PHE A 137 2.48 6.20 2.49
C PHE A 137 2.56 5.16 3.63
N VAL A 138 3.64 4.39 3.72
CA VAL A 138 3.82 3.43 4.83
C VAL A 138 3.81 4.15 6.18
N ARG A 139 4.58 5.24 6.31
CA ARG A 139 4.64 6.03 7.56
C ARG A 139 3.27 6.57 7.94
N GLN A 140 2.57 7.20 7.00
CA GLN A 140 1.25 7.78 7.24
C GLN A 140 0.16 6.75 7.52
N SER A 141 0.32 5.52 7.00
CA SER A 141 -0.61 4.42 7.27
C SER A 141 -0.39 3.79 8.65
N GLY A 142 0.83 3.87 9.19
CA GLY A 142 1.15 3.40 10.54
C GLY A 142 0.92 4.44 11.64
N ASP A 143 0.96 5.73 11.32
CA ASP A 143 0.77 6.81 12.29
C ASP A 143 -0.70 6.93 12.73
N LEU A 144 -0.94 6.74 14.04
CA LEU A 144 -2.23 6.91 14.73
C LEU A 144 -3.33 5.96 14.26
N LEU A 145 -3.08 4.65 14.28
CA LEU A 145 -4.14 3.66 14.08
C LEU A 145 -5.04 3.57 15.32
N PRO A 146 -6.33 3.94 15.23
CA PRO A 146 -7.30 3.52 16.24
C PRO A 146 -7.26 1.98 16.37
N PRO A 147 -7.32 1.39 17.59
CA PRO A 147 -7.16 -0.05 17.83
C PRO A 147 -7.89 -1.01 16.88
N LEU A 148 -9.01 -0.59 16.28
CA LEU A 148 -9.78 -1.39 15.31
C LEU A 148 -9.11 -1.55 13.93
N LEU A 149 -8.14 -0.70 13.60
CA LEU A 149 -7.30 -0.82 12.40
C LEU A 149 -5.95 -1.46 12.71
N TYR A 150 -5.68 -1.74 13.98
CA TYR A 150 -4.51 -2.50 14.42
C TYR A 150 -4.89 -3.99 14.42
N VAL A 151 -4.48 -4.72 13.40
CA VAL A 151 -4.51 -6.19 13.43
C VAL A 151 -3.15 -6.64 13.98
N PRO A 152 -3.10 -7.43 15.08
CA PRO A 152 -1.84 -7.95 15.63
C PRO A 152 -1.05 -8.80 14.64
#